data_AF-A0A8J4A277-F1
#
_entry.id   AF-A0A8J4A277-F1
#
_cell.length_a   1.000
_cell.length_b   1.000
_cell.length_c   1.000
_cell.angle_alpha   90.00
_cell.angle_beta   90.00
_cell.angle_gamma   90.00
#
_symmetry.space_group_name_H-M   'P 1'
#
loop_
_entity.id
_entity.type
_entity.pdbx_description
1 polymer ?
#
loop_
_entity_poly.entity_id
_entity_poly.type
_entity_poly.pdbx_seq_one_letter_code
_entity_poly.pdbx_strand_id
1 'polypeptide(L)'
;MYVRAGRPYGRAMTDSYGGSGVTTGGGSAREWLVPGTHTDAGGGHTDVSGPVDDGGRTGADGVDGVMPTPVGPGIRTDYDGDGTLDTLLRDTDGDGVVDEYWRDFDEDGRYESVEYDTEGDGDPDRKVTDADGDGRVDRWDYDTNDNGRYDVALIDRNHDGMPDLERVDTNHNFRVDLERYDDDYDGDFDRAREVIE
;
A
#
# COMPACT_ATOMS: atom_id res chain seq x y z
N MET A 1 -16.13 20.28 13.61
CA MET A 1 -16.31 21.37 12.61
C MET A 1 -15.98 20.77 11.25
N TYR A 2 -16.60 21.20 10.14
CA TYR A 2 -16.27 20.68 8.81
C TYR A 2 -15.16 21.53 8.20
N VAL A 3 -14.03 20.91 7.85
CA VAL A 3 -12.95 21.56 7.10
C VAL A 3 -13.02 21.00 5.67
N ARG A 4 -13.03 21.88 4.66
CA ARG A 4 -12.87 21.46 3.26
C ARG A 4 -11.49 20.84 3.11
N ALA A 5 -11.43 19.56 2.75
CA ALA A 5 -10.18 18.93 2.37
C ALA A 5 -9.64 19.63 1.10
N GLY A 6 -8.36 19.99 1.11
CA GLY A 6 -7.70 20.67 0.01
C GLY A 6 -6.60 19.78 -0.57
N ARG A 7 -6.86 19.29 -1.79
CA ARG A 7 -6.00 18.60 -2.77
C ARG A 7 -5.38 17.24 -2.36
N PRO A 8 -5.50 16.22 -3.23
CA PRO A 8 -5.08 14.84 -2.98
C PRO A 8 -3.57 14.64 -3.04
N TYR A 9 -3.15 13.49 -2.51
CA TYR A 9 -1.82 12.92 -2.64
C TYR A 9 -1.43 12.83 -4.11
N GLY A 10 -0.64 13.80 -4.55
CA GLY A 10 -0.07 13.89 -5.90
C GLY A 10 1.39 14.32 -5.82
N ARG A 11 2.23 13.54 -5.14
CA ARG A 11 3.68 13.55 -5.38
C ARG A 11 4.33 12.26 -4.85
N ALA A 12 4.98 11.57 -5.77
CA ALA A 12 5.68 10.30 -5.62
C ALA A 12 6.58 10.19 -4.38
N MET A 13 6.49 9.06 -3.69
CA MET A 13 7.60 8.49 -2.92
C MET A 13 8.32 7.50 -3.85
N THR A 14 9.49 7.88 -4.35
CA THR A 14 10.41 6.97 -5.04
C THR A 14 11.72 7.02 -4.28
N ASP A 15 12.02 6.00 -3.50
CA ASP A 15 13.30 5.88 -2.83
C ASP A 15 14.02 4.64 -3.33
N SER A 16 15.07 4.91 -4.12
CA SER A 16 16.17 3.99 -4.43
C SER A 16 17.45 4.75 -4.11
N TYR A 17 18.34 4.23 -3.26
CA TYR A 17 19.58 4.92 -2.87
C TYR A 17 20.85 4.33 -3.51
N GLY A 18 21.69 5.22 -4.04
CA GLY A 18 23.12 4.98 -4.29
C GLY A 18 23.89 6.17 -4.92
N GLY A 19 24.73 6.88 -4.14
CA GLY A 19 26.04 7.44 -4.60
C GLY A 19 26.29 8.96 -4.80
N SER A 20 26.87 9.63 -3.77
CA SER A 20 28.04 10.57 -3.76
C SER A 20 28.16 11.88 -4.60
N GLY A 21 28.30 13.08 -3.95
CA GLY A 21 29.25 14.17 -4.38
C GLY A 21 28.89 15.70 -4.35
N VAL A 22 29.20 16.42 -3.24
CA VAL A 22 29.91 17.75 -3.03
C VAL A 22 29.66 19.09 -3.85
N THR A 23 29.24 20.17 -3.11
CA THR A 23 29.45 21.68 -3.18
C THR A 23 28.90 22.55 -4.35
N THR A 24 28.47 23.84 -4.30
CA THR A 24 28.47 25.01 -3.36
C THR A 24 27.57 26.15 -3.93
N GLY A 25 26.97 27.04 -3.09
CA GLY A 25 26.62 28.44 -3.48
C GLY A 25 25.20 28.95 -3.12
N GLY A 26 25.10 29.93 -2.21
CA GLY A 26 23.88 30.31 -1.47
C GLY A 26 22.90 31.35 -2.08
N GLY A 27 21.68 31.36 -1.51
CA GLY A 27 20.62 32.35 -1.71
C GLY A 27 19.36 32.00 -0.88
N SER A 28 18.97 32.87 0.05
CA SER A 28 18.00 32.62 1.14
C SER A 28 16.52 32.53 0.71
N ALA A 29 15.90 31.36 0.95
CA ALA A 29 14.52 31.18 1.40
C ALA A 29 14.41 29.75 1.98
N ARG A 30 13.66 29.60 3.07
CA ARG A 30 13.70 28.43 3.98
C ARG A 30 13.47 27.09 3.27
N GLU A 31 14.31 26.16 3.68
CA GLU A 31 14.79 24.97 3.00
C GLU A 31 14.14 23.72 3.61
N TRP A 32 13.49 22.92 2.77
CA TRP A 32 13.53 21.46 2.87
C TRP A 32 14.07 20.97 1.53
N LEU A 33 15.39 20.78 1.49
CA LEU A 33 16.16 20.25 0.36
C LEU A 33 16.42 18.76 0.60
N VAL A 34 16.02 17.90 -0.35
CA VAL A 34 16.80 16.72 -0.78
C VAL A 34 16.66 16.60 -2.31
N PRO A 35 17.74 16.28 -3.07
CA PRO A 35 17.97 16.72 -4.45
C PRO A 35 17.63 15.67 -5.52
N GLY A 36 17.39 16.12 -6.75
CA GLY A 36 17.26 15.24 -7.91
C GLY A 36 18.57 15.03 -8.67
N THR A 37 18.65 13.92 -9.42
CA THR A 37 19.34 13.84 -10.71
C THR A 37 18.68 12.79 -11.60
N HIS A 38 18.27 13.20 -12.80
CA HIS A 38 17.97 12.31 -13.92
C HIS A 38 19.27 11.74 -14.52
N THR A 39 19.23 10.50 -14.99
CA THR A 39 19.98 10.08 -16.20
C THR A 39 19.14 9.11 -17.02
N ASP A 40 18.85 9.51 -18.25
CA ASP A 40 18.31 8.68 -19.32
C ASP A 40 19.46 7.85 -19.94
N ALA A 41 19.25 6.54 -20.13
CA ALA A 41 20.07 5.68 -20.99
C ALA A 41 19.24 4.47 -21.43
N GLY A 42 18.87 4.46 -22.70
CA GLY A 42 17.93 3.47 -23.27
C GLY A 42 18.52 2.11 -23.64
N GLY A 43 17.61 1.27 -24.16
CA GLY A 43 17.89 0.19 -25.12
C GLY A 43 17.63 -1.24 -24.62
N GLY A 44 16.65 -1.93 -25.21
CA GLY A 44 16.59 -3.40 -25.20
C GLY A 44 15.20 -4.02 -25.32
N HIS A 45 14.89 -4.53 -26.52
CA HIS A 45 13.75 -5.39 -26.92
C HIS A 45 13.55 -6.64 -26.00
N THR A 46 12.39 -7.31 -25.93
CA THR A 46 11.74 -8.09 -27.00
C THR A 46 10.25 -8.36 -26.80
N ASP A 47 9.52 -8.41 -27.92
CA ASP A 47 8.14 -8.87 -28.09
C ASP A 47 7.84 -10.24 -27.46
N VAL A 48 6.76 -10.31 -26.68
CA VAL A 48 5.93 -11.52 -26.57
C VAL A 48 4.47 -11.11 -26.70
N SER A 49 3.84 -11.57 -27.77
CA SER A 49 2.42 -11.41 -28.04
C SER A 49 1.58 -12.26 -27.06
N GLY A 50 0.77 -11.59 -26.25
CA GLY A 50 -0.27 -12.12 -25.34
C GLY A 50 -1.44 -11.13 -25.26
N PRO A 51 -2.66 -11.55 -24.86
CA PRO A 51 -3.89 -10.87 -25.26
C PRO A 51 -4.14 -9.56 -24.50
N VAL A 52 -4.28 -8.50 -25.30
CA VAL A 52 -4.92 -7.19 -25.04
C VAL A 52 -4.30 -6.34 -23.93
N ASP A 53 -3.40 -5.46 -24.37
CA ASP A 53 -2.93 -4.29 -23.62
C ASP A 53 -4.11 -3.35 -23.29
N ASP A 54 -4.61 -3.39 -22.07
CA ASP A 54 -5.42 -2.32 -21.48
C ASP A 54 -4.51 -1.25 -20.85
N GLY A 55 -3.70 -0.62 -21.70
CA GLY A 55 -3.19 0.73 -21.44
C GLY A 55 -2.65 0.96 -20.03
N GLY A 56 -1.67 0.16 -19.63
CA GLY A 56 -0.89 0.32 -18.41
C GLY A 56 -0.41 1.76 -18.23
N ARG A 57 -1.11 2.50 -17.37
CA ARG A 57 -0.50 3.49 -16.51
C ARG A 57 -0.14 2.77 -15.23
N THR A 58 0.99 2.08 -15.24
CA THR A 58 1.66 1.63 -14.02
C THR A 58 2.27 2.86 -13.36
N GLY A 59 1.42 3.68 -12.76
CA GLY A 59 1.84 4.71 -11.83
C GLY A 59 2.06 4.07 -10.47
N ALA A 60 3.12 4.47 -9.79
CA ALA A 60 3.20 4.30 -8.34
C ALA A 60 2.25 5.32 -7.67
N ASP A 61 0.95 5.28 -8.02
CA ASP A 61 -0.14 6.16 -7.57
C ASP A 61 -1.25 5.42 -6.79
N GLY A 62 -1.10 4.11 -6.57
CA GLY A 62 -1.64 3.38 -5.43
C GLY A 62 -3.14 3.51 -5.19
N VAL A 63 -3.96 2.86 -6.02
CA VAL A 63 -5.17 2.08 -5.68
C VAL A 63 -5.84 1.68 -7.00
N ASP A 64 -5.28 0.71 -7.73
CA ASP A 64 -6.11 0.01 -8.74
C ASP A 64 -7.11 -0.94 -8.06
N GLY A 65 -7.04 -1.04 -6.72
CA GLY A 65 -7.95 -1.79 -5.90
C GLY A 65 -7.83 -3.29 -6.11
N VAL A 66 -6.89 -3.78 -6.90
CA VAL A 66 -6.79 -5.20 -7.24
C VAL A 66 -6.03 -5.92 -6.15
N MET A 67 -6.57 -7.05 -5.68
CA MET A 67 -5.82 -7.92 -4.79
C MET A 67 -4.56 -8.41 -5.48
N PRO A 68 -3.37 -8.18 -4.88
CA PRO A 68 -2.14 -8.64 -5.47
C PRO A 68 -2.13 -10.17 -5.50
N THR A 69 -1.47 -10.76 -6.49
CA THR A 69 -1.20 -12.20 -6.50
C THR A 69 0.22 -12.46 -6.02
N PRO A 70 0.48 -13.50 -5.21
CA PRO A 70 1.83 -13.79 -4.76
C PRO A 70 2.72 -14.22 -5.93
N VAL A 71 3.91 -13.61 -6.03
CA VAL A 71 4.91 -13.93 -7.05
C VAL A 71 6.18 -14.46 -6.39
N GLY A 72 6.67 -15.61 -6.85
CA GLY A 72 7.92 -16.19 -6.39
C GLY A 72 7.76 -17.32 -5.35
N PRO A 73 8.89 -17.80 -4.79
CA PRO A 73 8.91 -18.87 -3.81
C PRO A 73 8.43 -18.38 -2.42
N GLY A 74 7.98 -19.31 -1.60
CA GLY A 74 7.64 -19.06 -0.20
C GLY A 74 7.28 -20.36 0.53
N ILE A 75 7.12 -20.27 1.84
CA ILE A 75 6.68 -21.39 2.69
C ILE A 75 5.17 -21.45 2.62
N ARG A 76 4.64 -22.58 2.15
CA ARG A 76 3.21 -22.81 1.95
C ARG A 76 2.71 -23.83 2.98
N THR A 77 1.57 -23.56 3.61
CA THR A 77 0.97 -24.47 4.59
C THR A 77 -0.47 -24.74 4.23
N ASP A 78 -0.83 -26.02 4.38
CA ASP A 78 -2.17 -26.59 4.30
C ASP A 78 -2.38 -27.32 5.64
N TYR A 79 -3.20 -26.76 6.51
CA TYR A 79 -3.41 -27.19 7.89
C TYR A 79 -4.41 -28.34 7.97
N ASP A 80 -5.38 -28.41 7.06
CA ASP A 80 -6.48 -29.35 7.11
C ASP A 80 -6.32 -30.54 6.13
N GLY A 81 -5.42 -30.40 5.15
CA GLY A 81 -5.03 -31.42 4.19
C GLY A 81 -5.98 -31.55 3.00
N ASP A 82 -6.78 -30.53 2.69
CA ASP A 82 -7.76 -30.56 1.61
C ASP A 82 -7.14 -30.36 0.20
N GLY A 83 -5.89 -29.87 0.16
CA GLY A 83 -5.11 -29.63 -1.05
C GLY A 83 -5.13 -28.18 -1.56
N THR A 84 -5.85 -27.29 -0.88
CA THR A 84 -5.73 -25.83 -1.01
C THR A 84 -4.71 -25.31 0.01
N LEU A 85 -4.25 -24.06 -0.16
CA LEU A 85 -3.19 -23.49 0.68
C LEU A 85 -3.73 -22.37 1.56
N ASP A 86 -3.88 -22.64 2.84
CA ASP A 86 -4.38 -21.65 3.81
C ASP A 86 -3.42 -20.46 3.99
N THR A 87 -2.11 -20.73 3.90
CA THR A 87 -1.09 -19.68 4.16
C THR A 87 0.11 -19.76 3.23
N LEU A 88 0.69 -18.58 2.97
CA LEU A 88 1.98 -18.43 2.31
C LEU A 88 2.82 -17.37 3.04
N LEU A 89 4.01 -17.75 3.49
CA LEU A 89 5.02 -16.86 4.04
C LEU A 89 6.11 -16.59 3.00
N ARG A 90 6.55 -15.34 2.85
CA ARG A 90 7.67 -15.01 1.98
C ARG A 90 8.67 -14.11 2.70
N ASP A 91 9.93 -14.52 2.61
CA ASP A 91 11.13 -13.76 2.96
C ASP A 91 11.78 -13.43 1.60
N THR A 92 11.62 -12.18 1.16
CA THR A 92 12.02 -11.71 -0.17
C THR A 92 13.47 -11.28 -0.24
N ASP A 93 14.05 -10.83 0.86
CA ASP A 93 15.43 -10.37 0.93
C ASP A 93 16.42 -11.41 1.53
N GLY A 94 15.88 -12.44 2.17
CA GLY A 94 16.61 -13.59 2.70
C GLY A 94 17.26 -13.34 4.06
N ASP A 95 16.78 -12.37 4.84
CA ASP A 95 17.34 -12.01 6.13
C ASP A 95 16.83 -12.91 7.30
N GLY A 96 15.79 -13.71 7.04
CA GLY A 96 15.18 -14.63 7.98
C GLY A 96 13.97 -14.07 8.75
N VAL A 97 13.56 -12.84 8.45
CA VAL A 97 12.27 -12.24 8.81
C VAL A 97 11.29 -12.44 7.65
N VAL A 98 9.98 -12.42 7.95
CA VAL A 98 8.95 -12.63 6.93
C VAL A 98 8.47 -11.29 6.43
N ASP A 99 8.77 -10.97 5.18
CA ASP A 99 8.34 -9.73 4.52
C ASP A 99 6.88 -9.77 4.09
N GLU A 100 6.34 -10.95 3.78
CA GLU A 100 4.95 -11.07 3.34
C GLU A 100 4.24 -12.28 3.95
N TYR A 101 3.04 -12.02 4.47
CA TYR A 101 2.18 -13.03 5.05
C TYR A 101 0.80 -13.05 4.39
N TRP A 102 0.53 -14.11 3.63
CA TRP A 102 -0.68 -14.32 2.84
C TRP A 102 -1.61 -15.33 3.52
N ARG A 103 -2.92 -15.08 3.49
CA ARG A 103 -3.95 -15.97 4.05
C ARG A 103 -5.14 -16.14 3.12
N ASP A 104 -5.51 -17.40 2.95
CA ASP A 104 -6.73 -17.89 2.32
C ASP A 104 -7.63 -18.40 3.47
N PHE A 105 -8.71 -17.67 3.75
CA PHE A 105 -9.61 -17.93 4.87
C PHE A 105 -10.74 -18.89 4.53
N ASP A 106 -11.13 -18.96 3.25
CA ASP A 106 -12.24 -19.80 2.79
C ASP A 106 -11.81 -21.01 1.97
N GLU A 107 -10.49 -21.18 1.82
CA GLU A 107 -9.81 -22.33 1.22
C GLU A 107 -10.23 -22.54 -0.25
N ASP A 108 -10.49 -21.45 -0.97
CA ASP A 108 -10.88 -21.47 -2.39
C ASP A 108 -9.69 -21.36 -3.37
N GLY A 109 -8.49 -21.08 -2.84
CA GLY A 109 -7.24 -20.94 -3.58
C GLY A 109 -6.90 -19.49 -3.96
N ARG A 110 -7.71 -18.52 -3.53
CA ARG A 110 -7.43 -17.09 -3.55
C ARG A 110 -7.03 -16.64 -2.15
N TYR A 111 -6.32 -15.53 -2.07
CA TYR A 111 -5.88 -15.00 -0.79
C TYR A 111 -6.69 -13.76 -0.48
N GLU A 112 -7.40 -13.78 0.64
CA GLU A 112 -8.24 -12.67 1.11
C GLU A 112 -7.42 -11.64 1.89
N SER A 113 -6.21 -11.99 2.34
CA SER A 113 -5.39 -11.06 3.12
C SER A 113 -3.91 -11.24 2.84
N VAL A 114 -3.22 -10.11 2.72
CA VAL A 114 -1.75 -10.07 2.79
C VAL A 114 -1.28 -8.96 3.72
N GLU A 115 -0.29 -9.28 4.54
CA GLU A 115 0.44 -8.37 5.42
C GLU A 115 1.87 -8.24 4.88
N TYR A 116 2.42 -7.02 4.91
CA TYR A 116 3.75 -6.66 4.44
C TYR A 116 4.57 -6.09 5.60
N ASP A 117 5.80 -6.59 5.76
CA ASP A 117 6.83 -6.05 6.65
C ASP A 117 8.01 -5.62 5.77
N THR A 118 8.01 -4.34 5.39
CA THR A 118 9.01 -3.76 4.49
C THR A 118 10.23 -3.20 5.23
N GLU A 119 10.13 -3.04 6.55
CA GLU A 119 11.21 -2.58 7.41
C GLU A 119 12.02 -3.75 8.03
N GLY A 120 11.48 -4.97 7.97
CA GLY A 120 12.15 -6.21 8.39
C GLY A 120 12.31 -6.33 9.90
N ASP A 121 11.43 -5.73 10.68
CA ASP A 121 11.49 -5.73 12.14
C ASP A 121 10.57 -6.78 12.80
N GLY A 122 9.77 -7.47 11.99
CA GLY A 122 8.83 -8.52 12.37
C GLY A 122 7.41 -8.02 12.64
N ASP A 123 7.16 -6.72 12.60
CA ASP A 123 5.85 -6.10 12.76
C ASP A 123 5.40 -5.50 11.40
N PRO A 124 4.31 -6.01 10.78
CA PRO A 124 3.90 -5.54 9.45
C PRO A 124 3.49 -4.06 9.41
N ASP A 125 4.08 -3.28 8.49
CA ASP A 125 3.74 -1.87 8.26
C ASP A 125 2.46 -1.69 7.44
N ARG A 126 2.06 -2.71 6.68
CA ARG A 126 0.89 -2.65 5.79
C ARG A 126 0.12 -3.95 5.78
N LYS A 127 -1.20 -3.82 5.70
CA LYS A 127 -2.12 -4.94 5.43
C LYS A 127 -3.14 -4.55 4.38
N VAL A 128 -3.47 -5.51 3.52
CA VAL A 128 -4.63 -5.41 2.61
C VAL A 128 -5.56 -6.60 2.81
N THR A 129 -6.86 -6.39 2.60
CA THR A 129 -7.90 -7.40 2.78
C THR A 129 -8.98 -7.26 1.70
N ASP A 130 -9.36 -8.39 1.11
CA ASP A 130 -10.55 -8.62 0.28
C ASP A 130 -11.48 -9.51 1.09
N ALA A 131 -12.54 -8.94 1.63
CA ALA A 131 -13.43 -9.62 2.56
C ALA A 131 -14.58 -10.36 1.84
N ASP A 132 -14.87 -10.02 0.59
CA ASP A 132 -15.96 -10.62 -0.18
C ASP A 132 -15.49 -11.59 -1.28
N GLY A 133 -14.18 -11.67 -1.53
CA GLY A 133 -13.52 -12.61 -2.43
C GLY A 133 -13.67 -12.24 -3.91
N ASP A 134 -14.05 -11.00 -4.22
CA ASP A 134 -14.29 -10.56 -5.60
C ASP A 134 -12.99 -10.26 -6.38
N GLY A 135 -11.85 -10.26 -5.68
CA GLY A 135 -10.52 -9.95 -6.19
C GLY A 135 -10.15 -8.47 -6.09
N ARG A 136 -10.96 -7.66 -5.41
CA ARG A 136 -10.68 -6.26 -5.09
C ARG A 136 -10.44 -6.09 -3.59
N VAL A 137 -9.63 -5.11 -3.27
CA VAL A 137 -9.28 -4.78 -1.90
C VAL A 137 -10.40 -3.96 -1.28
N ASP A 138 -10.95 -4.45 -0.18
CA ASP A 138 -11.95 -3.76 0.63
C ASP A 138 -11.33 -2.87 1.70
N ARG A 139 -10.09 -3.19 2.09
CA ARG A 139 -9.43 -2.50 3.18
C ARG A 139 -7.91 -2.49 3.05
N TRP A 140 -7.33 -1.34 3.35
CA TRP A 140 -5.91 -1.16 3.59
C TRP A 140 -5.72 -0.64 5.01
N ASP A 141 -4.80 -1.25 5.75
CA ASP A 141 -4.35 -0.77 7.05
C ASP A 141 -2.85 -0.45 6.98
N TYR A 142 -2.43 0.65 7.61
CA TYR A 142 -1.02 1.10 7.65
C TYR A 142 -0.61 1.48 9.06
N ASP A 143 0.59 1.05 9.46
CA ASP A 143 1.30 1.53 10.65
C ASP A 143 2.33 2.54 10.16
N THR A 144 2.02 3.83 10.30
CA THR A 144 2.87 4.90 9.75
C THR A 144 4.00 5.30 10.70
N ASN A 145 4.05 4.69 11.87
CA ASN A 145 4.98 5.04 12.94
C ASN A 145 5.77 3.83 13.48
N ASP A 146 5.66 2.68 12.82
CA ASP A 146 6.41 1.44 13.07
C ASP A 146 6.39 1.02 14.54
N ASN A 147 5.19 0.99 15.14
CA ASN A 147 5.01 0.58 16.54
C ASN A 147 4.31 -0.79 16.70
N GLY A 148 4.08 -1.47 15.59
CA GLY A 148 3.35 -2.73 15.47
C GLY A 148 1.83 -2.55 15.54
N ARG A 149 1.31 -1.36 15.25
CA ARG A 149 -0.13 -1.07 15.30
C ARG A 149 -0.53 -0.08 14.23
N TYR A 150 -1.45 -0.53 13.38
CA TYR A 150 -2.06 0.30 12.34
C TYR A 150 -2.75 1.55 12.92
N ASP A 151 -2.41 2.72 12.36
CA ASP A 151 -2.95 4.03 12.70
C ASP A 151 -3.75 4.67 11.55
N VAL A 152 -3.62 4.15 10.33
CA VAL A 152 -4.45 4.54 9.17
C VAL A 152 -5.20 3.32 8.65
N ALA A 153 -6.49 3.50 8.34
CA ALA A 153 -7.30 2.53 7.63
C ALA A 153 -8.06 3.20 6.47
N LEU A 154 -7.88 2.68 5.26
CA LEU A 154 -8.68 3.00 4.07
C LEU A 154 -9.69 1.87 3.87
N ILE A 155 -10.96 2.22 3.67
CA ILE A 155 -12.08 1.28 3.60
C ILE A 155 -12.90 1.58 2.35
N ASP A 156 -12.94 0.61 1.45
CA ASP A 156 -13.91 0.53 0.37
C ASP A 156 -15.16 -0.16 0.91
N ARG A 157 -16.31 0.51 0.89
CA ARG A 157 -17.58 -0.06 1.40
C ARG A 157 -18.49 -0.48 0.25
N ASN A 158 -18.19 -0.05 -0.97
CA ASN A 158 -19.01 -0.26 -2.14
C ASN A 158 -18.43 -1.36 -3.08
N HIS A 159 -17.19 -1.80 -2.81
CA HIS A 159 -16.42 -2.84 -3.50
C HIS A 159 -16.13 -2.47 -4.96
N ASP A 160 -15.86 -1.19 -5.24
CA ASP A 160 -15.46 -0.71 -6.57
C ASP A 160 -13.94 -0.66 -6.77
N GLY A 161 -13.17 -0.90 -5.71
CA GLY A 161 -11.71 -0.86 -5.66
C GLY A 161 -11.14 0.50 -5.24
N MET A 162 -11.98 1.49 -4.91
CA MET A 162 -11.57 2.79 -4.39
C MET A 162 -12.06 2.99 -2.95
N PRO A 163 -11.22 3.56 -2.06
CA PRO A 163 -11.64 3.80 -0.69
C PRO A 163 -12.70 4.90 -0.53
N ASP A 164 -13.83 4.57 0.09
CA ASP A 164 -14.90 5.50 0.43
C ASP A 164 -14.66 6.26 1.75
N LEU A 165 -13.79 5.70 2.60
CA LEU A 165 -13.60 6.13 3.97
C LEU A 165 -12.16 5.93 4.40
N GLU A 166 -11.53 7.00 4.87
CA GLU A 166 -10.25 6.95 5.57
C GLU A 166 -10.49 7.22 7.06
N ARG A 167 -9.83 6.45 7.92
CA ARG A 167 -9.82 6.64 9.38
C ARG A 167 -8.36 6.74 9.82
N VAL A 168 -8.03 7.77 10.58
CA VAL A 168 -6.67 8.07 11.02
C VAL A 168 -6.65 8.33 12.53
N ASP A 169 -5.68 7.74 13.21
CA ASP A 169 -5.25 8.10 14.55
C ASP A 169 -3.97 8.95 14.45
N THR A 170 -4.14 10.26 14.35
CA THR A 170 -3.03 11.20 14.09
C THR A 170 -2.10 11.35 15.29
N ASN A 171 -2.58 11.02 16.49
CA ASN A 171 -1.86 11.22 17.74
C ASN A 171 -1.34 9.91 18.36
N HIS A 172 -1.62 8.78 17.72
CA HIS A 172 -1.19 7.43 18.09
C HIS A 172 -1.62 7.03 19.51
N ASN A 173 -2.86 7.39 19.91
CA ASN A 173 -3.45 6.98 21.19
C ASN A 173 -4.39 5.75 21.08
N PHE A 174 -4.38 5.10 19.93
CA PHE A 174 -5.22 3.98 19.50
C PHE A 174 -6.69 4.34 19.29
N ARG A 175 -6.94 5.61 18.98
CA ARG A 175 -8.29 6.10 18.73
C ARG A 175 -8.30 7.03 17.54
N VAL A 176 -9.16 6.70 16.61
CA VAL A 176 -9.39 7.51 15.42
C VAL A 176 -9.84 8.91 15.83
N ASP A 177 -9.05 9.89 15.46
CA ASP A 177 -9.30 11.31 15.69
C ASP A 177 -9.63 12.07 14.38
N LEU A 178 -9.48 11.41 13.24
CA LEU A 178 -9.79 11.96 11.93
C LEU A 178 -10.45 10.90 11.03
N GLU A 179 -11.54 11.30 10.39
CA GLU A 179 -12.18 10.52 9.33
C GLU A 179 -12.31 11.36 8.06
N ARG A 180 -12.05 10.78 6.88
CA ARG A 180 -12.33 11.39 5.58
C ARG A 180 -13.29 10.53 4.78
N TYR A 181 -14.15 11.16 3.99
CA TYR A 181 -15.23 10.51 3.27
C TYR A 181 -15.20 10.96 1.81
N ASP A 182 -15.25 10.00 0.91
CA ASP A 182 -15.63 10.18 -0.49
C ASP A 182 -17.13 9.89 -0.57
N ASP A 183 -17.94 10.92 -0.84
CA ASP A 183 -19.39 10.80 -0.87
C ASP A 183 -19.93 10.57 -2.29
N ASP A 184 -19.16 10.92 -3.32
CA ASP A 184 -19.56 10.78 -4.71
C ASP A 184 -18.81 9.69 -5.50
N TYR A 185 -17.89 9.00 -4.82
CA TYR A 185 -17.18 7.81 -5.29
C TYR A 185 -16.31 8.10 -6.51
N ASP A 186 -15.65 9.26 -6.52
CA ASP A 186 -14.74 9.68 -7.59
C ASP A 186 -13.26 9.43 -7.28
N GLY A 187 -12.96 8.90 -6.09
CA GLY A 187 -11.62 8.61 -5.60
C GLY A 187 -10.98 9.77 -4.84
N ASP A 188 -11.62 10.94 -4.79
CA ASP A 188 -11.17 12.09 -4.01
C ASP A 188 -12.03 12.29 -2.74
N PHE A 189 -11.40 12.37 -1.57
CA PHE A 189 -12.14 12.63 -0.32
C PHE A 189 -12.77 14.03 -0.28
N ASP A 190 -14.10 14.09 -0.29
CA ASP A 190 -14.91 15.30 -0.23
C ASP A 190 -14.86 16.05 1.10
N ARG A 191 -14.98 15.30 2.20
CA ARG A 191 -15.11 15.89 3.54
C ARG A 191 -14.26 15.17 4.56
N ALA A 192 -13.83 15.94 5.56
CA ALA A 192 -13.18 15.44 6.75
C ALA A 192 -13.99 15.76 8.01
N ARG A 193 -13.95 14.84 8.96
CA ARG A 193 -14.52 14.97 10.30
C ARG A 193 -13.42 14.70 11.33
N GLU A 194 -13.09 15.72 12.09
CA GLU A 194 -12.34 15.54 13.33
C GLU A 194 -13.26 14.90 14.40
N VAL A 195 -12.81 13.80 14.96
CA VAL A 195 -13.44 13.09 16.06
C VAL A 195 -12.73 13.52 17.32
N ILE A 196 -13.18 14.65 17.88
CA ILE A 196 -12.62 15.18 19.13
C ILE A 196 -13.06 14.26 20.28
N GLU A 197 -12.09 13.76 21.03
CA GLU A 197 -12.28 13.07 22.31
C GLU A 197 -12.47 14.03 23.49
#